data_AF-A0A498NFE4-F1
#
_entry.id   AF-A0A498NFE4-F1
#
_cell.length_a   1.000
_cell.length_b   1.000
_cell.length_c   1.000
_cell.angle_alpha   90.00
_cell.angle_beta   90.00
_cell.angle_gamma   90.00
#
_symmetry.space_group_name_H-M   'P 1'
#
loop_
_entity.id
_entity.type
_entity.pdbx_description
1 polymer ?
#
loop_
_entity_poly.entity_id
_entity_poly.type
_entity_poly.pdbx_seq_one_letter_code
_entity_poly.pdbx_strand_id
1 'polypeptide(L)'
;MSLAKADHQSTEPRETWGRRLEFVLASIGYAVGLGNVWRFPYLCYRSGGGAFLIPYLIMLFLCGIPLLFMEFTVGQYTRLGPVHAVAKICPLFKGVGLATVVISYVLCTYYNVLMTWALYYLLHSFSSSLPWQSCNNTWNSVGNCSTGFPGNATHLQSASQQFFE
;
A
#
# COMPACT_ATOMS: atom_id res chain seq x y z
N MET A 1 -43.15 27.32 -24.62
CA MET A 1 -43.51 27.63 -23.21
C MET A 1 -43.10 26.42 -22.37
N SER A 2 -41.79 26.25 -22.19
CA SER A 2 -41.07 26.45 -20.92
C SER A 2 -41.58 25.59 -19.77
N LEU A 3 -40.91 24.47 -19.52
CA LEU A 3 -40.62 23.95 -18.18
C LEU A 3 -39.27 23.23 -18.23
N ALA A 4 -38.19 24.02 -18.21
CA ALA A 4 -36.90 23.52 -17.77
C ALA A 4 -37.04 23.16 -16.29
N LYS A 5 -36.94 21.86 -15.98
CA LYS A 5 -36.80 21.38 -14.61
C LYS A 5 -35.44 21.86 -14.11
N ALA A 6 -35.45 22.91 -13.30
CA ALA A 6 -34.29 23.35 -12.55
C ALA A 6 -33.81 22.15 -11.71
N ASP A 7 -32.62 21.67 -12.03
CA ASP A 7 -31.90 20.68 -11.23
C ASP A 7 -31.47 21.39 -9.95
N HIS A 8 -32.25 21.23 -8.88
CA HIS A 8 -31.93 21.78 -7.57
C HIS A 8 -30.83 20.91 -6.96
N GLN A 9 -29.61 21.02 -7.48
CA GLN A 9 -28.41 20.51 -6.82
C GLN A 9 -28.18 21.38 -5.57
N SER A 10 -28.83 21.01 -4.46
CA SER A 10 -28.45 21.47 -3.13
C SER A 10 -26.96 21.14 -2.97
N THR A 11 -26.13 22.19 -2.95
CA THR A 11 -24.70 22.03 -2.69
C THR A 11 -24.57 21.72 -1.20
N GLU A 12 -24.79 20.46 -0.84
CA GLU A 12 -24.57 19.98 0.53
C GLU A 12 -23.15 20.39 0.94
N PRO A 13 -22.97 21.03 2.11
CA PRO A 13 -21.65 21.43 2.57
C PRO A 13 -20.77 20.18 2.69
N ARG A 14 -19.52 20.26 2.22
CA ARG A 14 -18.57 19.14 2.28
C ARG A 14 -18.41 18.68 3.73
N GLU A 15 -18.62 17.39 3.94
CA GLU A 15 -18.37 16.72 5.21
C GLU A 15 -16.94 16.96 5.71
N THR A 16 -16.82 17.22 7.01
CA THR A 16 -15.53 17.48 7.66
C THR A 16 -15.29 16.44 8.76
N TRP A 17 -14.02 16.22 9.09
CA TRP A 17 -13.64 15.32 10.17
C TRP A 17 -14.17 15.82 11.51
N GLY A 18 -14.73 14.92 12.32
CA GLY A 18 -15.26 15.26 13.63
C GLY A 18 -14.17 15.74 14.59
N ARG A 19 -12.97 15.13 14.52
CA ARG A 19 -11.79 15.54 15.30
C ARG A 19 -10.52 15.55 14.47
N ARG A 20 -9.59 16.46 14.79
CA ARG A 20 -8.26 16.52 14.15
C ARG A 20 -7.47 15.22 14.30
N LEU A 21 -7.66 14.49 15.41
CA LEU A 21 -7.00 13.22 15.65
C LEU A 21 -7.42 12.14 14.64
N GLU A 22 -8.69 12.11 14.22
CA GLU A 22 -9.18 11.14 13.22
C GLU A 22 -8.45 11.35 11.89
N PHE A 23 -8.29 12.61 11.48
CA PHE A 23 -7.53 12.96 10.28
C PHE A 23 -6.05 12.56 10.38
N VAL A 24 -5.40 12.82 11.52
CA VAL A 24 -4.00 12.46 11.73
C VAL A 24 -3.81 10.94 11.73
N LEU A 25 -4.68 10.20 12.43
CA LEU A 25 -4.62 8.74 12.48
C LEU A 25 -4.87 8.12 11.09
N ALA A 26 -5.84 8.63 10.33
CA ALA A 26 -6.08 8.19 8.97
C ALA A 26 -4.86 8.46 8.06
N SER A 27 -4.22 9.61 8.21
CA SER A 27 -3.03 9.98 7.43
C SER A 27 -1.82 9.10 7.77
N ILE A 28 -1.59 8.81 9.06
CA ILE A 28 -0.53 7.90 9.50
C ILE A 28 -0.80 6.47 9.00
N GLY A 29 -2.06 6.02 9.08
CA GLY A 29 -2.46 4.70 8.56
C GLY A 29 -2.24 4.58 7.05
N TYR A 30 -2.43 5.66 6.29
CA TYR A 30 -2.10 5.69 4.86
C TYR A 30 -0.57 5.70 4.61
N ALA A 31 0.21 6.37 5.46
CA ALA A 31 1.66 6.47 5.31
C ALA A 31 2.41 5.19 5.68
N VAL A 32 1.87 4.40 6.62
CA VAL A 32 2.49 3.14 7.08
C VAL A 32 1.91 1.95 6.30
N GLY A 33 2.71 1.37 5.41
CA GLY A 33 2.31 0.19 4.62
C GLY A 33 3.30 -0.98 4.71
N LEU A 34 2.94 -2.11 4.07
CA LEU A 34 3.76 -3.32 3.98
C LEU A 34 5.18 -3.06 3.44
N GLY A 35 5.32 -2.06 2.55
CA GLY A 35 6.62 -1.63 2.04
C GLY A 35 7.59 -1.16 3.13
N ASN A 36 7.10 -0.55 4.20
CA ASN A 36 7.94 -0.12 5.32
C ASN A 36 8.47 -1.33 6.13
N VAL A 37 7.73 -2.44 6.14
CA VAL A 37 8.08 -3.64 6.90
C VAL A 37 9.13 -4.49 6.20
N TRP A 38 9.00 -4.72 4.89
CA TRP A 38 9.94 -5.59 4.16
C TRP A 38 10.90 -4.85 3.23
N ARG A 39 10.46 -3.77 2.56
CA ARG A 39 11.24 -3.18 1.46
C ARG A 39 12.30 -2.24 1.99
N PHE A 40 11.95 -1.48 3.02
CA PHE A 40 12.91 -0.60 3.67
C PHE A 40 14.08 -1.39 4.28
N PRO A 41 13.88 -2.43 5.12
CA PRO A 41 15.00 -3.21 5.64
C PRO A 41 15.82 -3.91 4.55
N TYR A 42 15.14 -4.46 3.53
CA TYR A 42 15.82 -5.10 2.40
C TYR A 42 16.72 -4.13 1.64
N LEU A 43 16.23 -2.91 1.36
CA LEU A 43 17.00 -1.90 0.63
C LEU A 43 18.16 -1.36 1.48
N CYS A 44 17.94 -1.12 2.77
CA CYS A 44 19.00 -0.74 3.71
C CYS A 44 20.10 -1.80 3.70
N TYR A 45 19.76 -3.08 3.87
CA TYR A 45 20.75 -4.16 3.88
C TYR A 45 21.58 -4.22 2.60
N ARG A 46 20.93 -4.17 1.43
CA ARG A 46 21.62 -4.23 0.13
C ARG A 46 22.47 -2.99 -0.16
N SER A 47 22.13 -1.83 0.38
CA SER A 47 22.73 -0.53 0.02
C SER A 47 23.76 -0.04 1.05
N GLY A 48 24.43 -0.95 1.76
CA GLY A 48 25.45 -0.60 2.75
C GLY A 48 24.93 -0.44 4.19
N GLY A 49 23.80 -1.08 4.51
CA GLY A 49 23.23 -1.14 5.85
C GLY A 49 22.87 0.23 6.40
N GLY A 50 23.45 0.59 7.55
CA GLY A 50 23.19 1.86 8.22
C GLY A 50 23.65 3.09 7.43
N ALA A 51 24.63 2.97 6.51
CA ALA A 51 25.08 4.11 5.71
C ALA A 51 23.98 4.64 4.76
N PHE A 52 23.04 3.78 4.35
CA PHE A 52 21.89 4.16 3.51
C PHE A 52 20.95 5.17 4.18
N LEU A 53 20.95 5.23 5.52
CA LEU A 53 20.10 6.18 6.25
C LEU A 53 20.46 7.64 5.96
N ILE A 54 21.73 7.95 5.69
CA ILE A 54 22.19 9.33 5.43
C ILE A 54 21.53 9.89 4.16
N PRO A 55 21.70 9.28 2.96
CA PRO A 55 21.03 9.76 1.75
C PRO A 55 19.50 9.62 1.83
N TYR A 56 18.98 8.60 2.53
CA TYR A 56 17.54 8.44 2.73
C TYR A 56 16.93 9.63 3.48
N LEU A 57 17.53 10.04 4.60
CA LEU A 57 17.05 11.18 5.39
C LEU A 57 17.21 12.50 4.62
N ILE A 58 18.31 12.69 3.89
CA ILE A 58 18.51 13.89 3.06
C ILE A 58 17.39 14.01 2.01
N MET A 59 17.12 12.94 1.26
CA MET A 59 16.03 12.94 0.26
C MET A 59 14.64 13.06 0.90
N LEU A 60 14.45 12.52 2.11
CA LEU A 60 13.21 12.68 2.86
C LEU A 60 12.96 14.14 3.23
N PHE A 61 13.96 14.85 3.77
CA PHE A 61 13.81 16.26 4.15
C PHE A 61 13.73 17.20 2.95
N LEU A 62 14.48 16.93 1.87
CA LEU A 62 14.52 17.81 0.69
C LEU A 62 13.38 17.58 -0.30
N CYS A 63 12.90 16.35 -0.44
CA CYS A 63 11.87 16.00 -1.42
C CYS A 63 10.61 15.43 -0.76
N GLY A 64 10.75 14.46 0.14
CA GLY A 64 9.61 13.77 0.74
C GLY A 64 8.67 14.70 1.51
N ILE A 65 9.20 15.42 2.51
CA ILE A 65 8.41 16.33 3.35
C ILE A 65 7.83 17.49 2.54
N PRO A 66 8.59 18.20 1.66
CA PRO A 66 8.03 19.27 0.85
C PRO A 66 6.90 18.81 -0.09
N LEU A 67 7.03 17.63 -0.72
CA LEU A 67 5.98 17.10 -1.60
C LEU A 67 4.72 16.72 -0.80
N LEU A 68 4.88 16.06 0.34
CA LEU A 68 3.75 15.73 1.22
C LEU A 68 3.02 17.00 1.70
N PHE A 69 3.79 18.01 2.11
CA PHE A 69 3.24 19.28 2.56
C PHE A 69 2.50 20.02 1.44
N MET A 70 3.06 20.02 0.22
CA MET A 70 2.40 20.57 -0.96
C MET A 70 1.06 19.87 -1.23
N GLU A 71 1.05 18.53 -1.21
CA GLU A 71 -0.16 17.74 -1.46
C GLU A 71 -1.24 18.02 -0.41
N PHE A 72 -0.89 18.03 0.88
CA PHE A 72 -1.82 18.38 1.94
C PHE A 72 -2.34 19.82 1.83
N THR A 73 -1.48 20.78 1.51
CA THR A 73 -1.89 22.18 1.34
C THR A 73 -2.87 22.31 0.17
N VAL A 74 -2.59 21.69 -0.97
CA VAL A 74 -3.48 21.67 -2.13
C VAL A 74 -4.81 21.00 -1.82
N GLY A 75 -4.79 19.85 -1.12
CA GLY A 75 -6.00 19.13 -0.73
C GLY A 75 -6.89 19.94 0.22
N GLN A 76 -6.30 20.60 1.22
CA GLN A 76 -7.01 21.43 2.20
C GLN A 76 -7.52 22.74 1.60
N TYR A 77 -6.77 23.35 0.67
CA TYR A 77 -7.14 24.60 0.01
C TYR A 77 -8.25 24.40 -1.03
N THR A 78 -8.09 23.42 -1.92
CA THR A 78 -9.06 23.18 -3.00
C THR A 78 -10.32 22.48 -2.51
N ARG A 79 -10.23 21.64 -1.46
CA ARG A 79 -11.34 20.84 -0.92
C ARG A 79 -12.09 20.04 -2.00
N LEU A 80 -11.38 19.61 -3.04
CA LEU A 80 -11.91 18.90 -4.20
C LEU A 80 -11.15 17.58 -4.38
N GLY A 81 -11.72 16.65 -5.17
CA GLY A 81 -11.01 15.43 -5.56
C GLY A 81 -9.82 15.74 -6.49
N PRO A 82 -8.88 14.80 -6.67
CA PRO A 82 -7.60 15.04 -7.37
C PRO A 82 -7.77 15.57 -8.80
N VAL A 83 -8.75 15.07 -9.56
CA VAL A 83 -9.06 15.54 -10.93
C VAL A 83 -9.45 17.02 -10.94
N HIS A 84 -10.31 17.42 -10.01
CA HIS A 84 -10.83 18.79 -9.94
C HIS A 84 -9.84 19.74 -9.26
N ALA A 85 -9.07 19.26 -8.28
CA ALA A 85 -8.02 20.01 -7.60
C ALA A 85 -6.91 20.43 -8.59
N VAL A 86 -6.42 19.50 -9.41
CA VAL A 86 -5.39 19.80 -10.42
C VAL A 86 -5.97 20.69 -11.52
N ALA A 87 -7.21 20.45 -11.97
CA ALA A 87 -7.86 21.30 -12.96
C ALA A 87 -8.08 22.75 -12.48
N LYS A 88 -8.29 22.97 -11.17
CA LYS A 88 -8.41 24.31 -10.56
C LYS A 88 -7.08 25.05 -10.50
N ILE A 89 -5.96 24.35 -10.37
CA ILE A 89 -4.61 24.95 -10.38
C ILE A 89 -4.19 25.25 -11.82
N CYS A 90 -4.25 24.24 -12.68
CA CYS A 90 -3.93 24.36 -14.10
C CYS A 90 -4.77 23.38 -14.93
N PRO A 91 -5.69 23.87 -15.78
CA PRO A 91 -6.58 23.01 -16.55
C PRO A 91 -5.84 22.11 -17.54
N LEU A 92 -4.64 22.50 -17.98
CA LEU A 92 -3.79 21.69 -18.87
C LEU A 92 -3.35 20.37 -18.21
N PHE A 93 -3.15 20.36 -16.88
CA PHE A 93 -2.72 19.18 -16.14
C PHE A 93 -3.89 18.31 -15.63
N LYS A 94 -5.12 18.53 -16.10
CA LYS A 94 -6.28 17.70 -15.71
C LYS A 94 -6.04 16.20 -15.90
N GLY A 95 -5.26 15.81 -16.91
CA GLY A 95 -4.86 14.42 -17.14
C GLY A 95 -4.06 13.79 -16.00
N VAL A 96 -3.26 14.58 -15.26
CA VAL A 96 -2.51 14.11 -14.09
C VAL A 96 -3.46 13.66 -12.99
N GLY A 97 -4.51 14.45 -12.72
CA GLY A 97 -5.53 14.07 -11.74
C GLY A 97 -6.26 12.78 -12.13
N LEU A 98 -6.56 12.56 -13.42
CA LEU A 98 -7.15 11.30 -13.87
C LEU A 98 -6.18 10.12 -13.71
N ALA A 99 -4.90 10.32 -14.04
CA ALA A 99 -3.87 9.30 -13.87
C ALA A 99 -3.73 8.85 -12.40
N THR A 100 -3.79 9.78 -11.45
CA THR A 100 -3.74 9.41 -10.01
C THR A 100 -4.91 8.51 -9.59
N VAL A 101 -6.11 8.71 -10.14
CA VAL A 101 -7.29 7.86 -9.86
C VAL A 101 -7.11 6.47 -10.47
N VAL A 102 -6.62 6.38 -11.71
CA VAL A 102 -6.36 5.09 -12.36
C VAL A 102 -5.27 4.30 -11.62
N ILE A 103 -4.17 4.96 -11.24
CA ILE A 103 -3.09 4.34 -10.45
C ILE A 103 -3.64 3.86 -9.10
N SER A 104 -4.45 4.67 -8.42
CA SER A 104 -5.09 4.28 -7.16
C SER A 104 -5.95 3.03 -7.31
N TYR A 105 -6.74 2.92 -8.38
CA TYR A 105 -7.56 1.74 -8.65
C TYR A 105 -6.73 0.46 -8.85
N VAL A 106 -5.65 0.54 -9.64
CA VAL A 106 -4.74 -0.59 -9.87
C VAL A 106 -4.07 -1.01 -8.56
N LEU A 107 -3.58 -0.05 -7.77
CA LEU A 107 -2.96 -0.33 -6.48
C LEU A 107 -3.96 -0.95 -5.50
N CYS A 108 -5.18 -0.43 -5.40
CA CYS A 108 -6.22 -1.01 -4.55
C CYS A 108 -6.45 -2.47 -4.90
N THR A 109 -6.56 -2.81 -6.19
CA THR A 109 -6.78 -4.20 -6.62
C THR A 109 -5.62 -5.11 -6.21
N TYR A 110 -4.38 -4.68 -6.46
CA TYR A 110 -3.18 -5.42 -6.11
C TYR A 110 -3.04 -5.62 -4.58
N TYR A 111 -3.23 -4.56 -3.79
CA TYR A 111 -3.09 -4.63 -2.33
C TYR A 111 -4.20 -5.46 -1.66
N ASN A 112 -5.41 -5.50 -2.22
CA ASN A 112 -6.47 -6.37 -1.68
C ASN A 112 -6.12 -7.86 -1.80
N VAL A 113 -5.44 -8.27 -2.88
CA VAL A 113 -4.94 -9.65 -3.02
C VAL A 113 -3.91 -9.97 -1.94
N LEU A 114 -2.96 -9.07 -1.69
CA LEU A 114 -1.98 -9.23 -0.61
C LEU A 114 -2.64 -9.33 0.77
N MET A 115 -3.65 -8.49 1.04
CA MET A 115 -4.42 -8.57 2.28
C MET A 115 -5.17 -9.89 2.41
N THR A 116 -5.69 -10.42 1.31
CA THR A 116 -6.36 -11.72 1.27
C THR A 116 -5.39 -12.86 1.62
N TRP A 117 -4.18 -12.84 1.06
CA TRP A 117 -3.14 -13.80 1.44
C TRP A 117 -2.75 -13.68 2.91
N ALA A 118 -2.55 -12.46 3.42
CA ALA A 118 -2.23 -12.26 4.84
C ALA A 118 -3.33 -12.80 5.76
N LEU A 119 -4.62 -12.56 5.43
CA LEU A 119 -5.75 -13.11 6.16
C LEU A 119 -5.82 -14.64 6.06
N TYR A 120 -5.56 -15.21 4.89
CA TYR A 120 -5.50 -16.65 4.68
C TYR A 120 -4.45 -17.31 5.60
N TYR A 121 -3.23 -16.79 5.61
CA TYR A 121 -2.17 -17.25 6.51
C TYR A 121 -2.53 -17.03 7.99
N LEU A 122 -3.18 -15.91 8.34
CA LEU A 122 -3.62 -15.64 9.70
C LEU A 122 -4.65 -16.68 10.18
N LEU A 123 -5.65 -16.99 9.36
CA LEU A 123 -6.68 -17.97 9.71
C LEU A 123 -6.07 -19.37 9.88
N HIS A 124 -5.14 -19.76 9.00
CA HIS A 124 -4.42 -21.03 9.12
C HIS A 124 -3.47 -21.08 10.33
N SER A 125 -3.03 -19.93 10.86
CA SER A 125 -2.18 -19.86 12.05
C SER A 125 -2.89 -20.23 13.35
N PHE A 126 -4.23 -20.28 13.37
CA PHE A 126 -4.99 -20.75 14.54
C PHE A 126 -5.06 -22.28 14.65
N SER A 127 -4.50 -23.02 13.69
CA SER A 127 -4.43 -24.48 13.74
C SER A 127 -3.31 -24.94 14.67
N SER A 128 -3.48 -26.08 15.35
CA SER A 128 -2.50 -26.60 16.32
C SER A 128 -1.16 -27.00 15.68
N SER A 129 -1.19 -27.46 14.43
CA SER A 129 -0.02 -27.68 13.59
C SER A 129 -0.07 -26.71 12.42
N LEU A 130 0.99 -25.93 12.22
CA LEU A 130 1.04 -24.96 11.12
C LEU A 130 1.22 -25.71 9.79
N PRO A 131 0.46 -25.38 8.74
CA PRO A 131 0.52 -26.13 7.48
C PRO A 131 1.87 -26.00 6.77
N TRP A 132 2.60 -24.90 6.96
CA TRP A 132 3.94 -24.66 6.42
C TRP A 132 5.09 -25.20 7.29
N GLN A 133 4.80 -25.88 8.41
CA GLN A 133 5.84 -26.40 9.30
C GLN A 133 6.41 -27.75 8.84
N SER A 134 5.60 -28.57 8.17
CA SER A 134 5.99 -29.95 7.82
C SER A 134 5.80 -30.27 6.35
N CYS A 135 6.59 -31.23 5.87
CA CYS A 135 6.48 -31.73 4.50
C CYS A 135 5.36 -32.78 4.32
N ASN A 136 4.62 -33.13 5.37
CA ASN A 136 3.57 -34.16 5.33
C ASN A 136 2.19 -33.59 5.00
N ASN A 137 2.08 -32.93 3.85
CA ASN A 137 0.82 -32.36 3.37
C ASN A 137 0.58 -32.75 1.91
N THR A 138 -0.67 -32.67 1.46
CA THR A 138 -1.10 -33.09 0.12
C THR A 138 -0.52 -32.24 -1.01
N TRP A 139 -0.13 -31.00 -0.72
CA TRP A 139 0.47 -30.07 -1.69
C TRP A 139 2.00 -30.20 -1.81
N ASN A 140 2.65 -30.94 -0.90
CA ASN A 140 4.10 -31.06 -0.91
C ASN A 140 4.57 -32.11 -1.94
N SER A 141 5.61 -31.78 -2.70
CA SER A 141 6.21 -32.71 -3.66
C SER A 141 7.10 -33.74 -2.96
N VAL A 142 6.76 -35.02 -3.09
CA VAL A 142 7.49 -36.15 -2.48
C VAL A 142 8.94 -36.15 -3.01
N GLY A 143 9.90 -36.04 -2.09
CA GLY A 143 11.33 -36.01 -2.41
C GLY A 143 11.91 -34.62 -2.67
N ASN A 144 11.09 -33.56 -2.77
CA ASN A 144 11.57 -32.20 -3.02
C ASN A 144 11.35 -31.20 -1.87
N CYS A 145 10.82 -31.65 -0.74
CA CYS A 145 10.53 -30.81 0.42
C CYS A 145 11.51 -31.08 1.57
N SER A 146 12.06 -30.01 2.16
CA SER A 146 12.90 -30.05 3.36
C SER A 146 12.30 -29.20 4.48
N THR A 147 12.27 -29.73 5.71
CA THR A 147 11.84 -29.00 6.92
C THR A 147 12.99 -28.26 7.62
N GLY A 148 14.23 -28.42 7.14
CA GLY A 148 15.44 -27.78 7.68
C GLY A 148 16.35 -27.24 6.58
N PHE A 149 17.51 -26.69 6.95
CA PHE A 149 18.50 -26.14 6.01
C PHE A 149 19.16 -27.27 5.21
N PRO A 150 18.85 -27.42 3.90
CA PRO A 150 19.44 -28.46 3.09
C PRO A 150 20.81 -27.97 2.64
N GLY A 151 21.87 -28.31 3.38
CA GLY A 151 23.19 -27.69 3.24
C GLY A 151 23.73 -27.62 1.80
N ASN A 152 23.56 -28.66 0.98
CA ASN A 152 24.19 -28.77 -0.34
C ASN A 152 23.23 -29.20 -1.47
N ALA A 153 21.92 -29.16 -1.22
CA ALA A 153 20.91 -29.64 -2.16
C ALA A 153 20.11 -28.45 -2.72
N THR A 154 20.55 -27.97 -3.88
CA THR A 154 19.93 -26.85 -4.62
C THR A 154 18.53 -27.16 -5.14
N HIS A 155 18.16 -28.44 -5.21
CA HIS A 155 16.86 -28.87 -5.73
C HIS A 155 15.74 -28.79 -4.67
N LEU A 156 16.08 -28.87 -3.37
CA LEU A 156 15.11 -28.93 -2.28
C LEU A 156 14.51 -27.56 -1.97
N GLN A 157 13.19 -27.48 -1.88
CA GLN A 157 12.46 -26.31 -1.40
C GLN A 157 12.04 -26.49 0.07
N SER A 158 11.91 -25.38 0.79
CA SER A 158 11.37 -25.40 2.15
C SER A 158 9.86 -25.66 2.16
N ALA A 159 9.34 -26.28 3.23
CA ALA A 159 7.91 -26.50 3.41
C ALA A 159 7.07 -25.20 3.32
N SER A 160 7.64 -24.07 3.75
CA SER A 160 7.00 -22.75 3.61
C SER A 160 6.99 -22.19 2.20
N GLN A 161 7.99 -22.53 1.37
CA GLN A 161 8.01 -22.12 -0.04
C GLN A 161 6.95 -22.88 -0.83
N GLN A 162 6.84 -24.19 -0.64
CA GLN A 162 5.82 -25.01 -1.31
C GLN A 162 4.39 -24.69 -0.87
N PHE A 163 4.21 -24.13 0.34
CA PHE A 163 2.89 -23.66 0.77
C PHE A 163 2.51 -22.29 0.17
N PHE A 164 3.50 -21.49 -0.25
CA PHE A 164 3.28 -20.19 -0.86
C PHE A 164 3.13 -20.27 -2.39
N GLU A 165 3.80 -21.24 -3.02
CA GLU A 165 3.65 -21.56 -4.45
C GLU A 165 2.26 -22.13 -4.79
#